data_AF-A0A5B6V7N5-F1
#
_entry.id   AF-A0A5B6V7N5-F1
#
_cell.length_a   1.000
_cell.length_b   1.000
_cell.length_c   1.000
_cell.angle_alpha   90.00
_cell.angle_beta   90.00
_cell.angle_gamma   90.00
#
_symmetry.space_group_name_H-M   'P 1'
#
loop_
_entity.id
_entity.type
_entity.pdbx_description
1 polymer ?
#
loop_
_entity_poly.entity_id
_entity_poly.type
_entity_poly.pdbx_seq_one_letter_code
_entity_poly.pdbx_strand_id
1 'polypeptide(L)'
;MASLTALMWIRKVRKEGYVWLGKVFYGSPYAHDKDESWNLLRSLKQNNDIPWFVSGDFNEVMYGFEKKGGLPREERRMEAFRSALEDC
;
A
#
# COMPACT_ATOMS: atom_id res chain seq x y z
N MET A 1 -12.81 -2.53 -20.24
CA MET A 1 -11.42 -3.04 -20.24
C MET A 1 -11.00 -3.15 -18.79
N ALA A 2 -10.61 -4.34 -18.34
CA ALA A 2 -10.28 -4.59 -16.94
C ALA A 2 -9.06 -3.73 -16.56
N SER A 3 -9.28 -2.70 -15.73
CA SER A 3 -8.20 -2.05 -15.00
C SER A 3 -7.49 -3.16 -14.21
N LEU A 4 -6.17 -3.24 -14.33
CA LEU A 4 -5.35 -4.25 -13.70
C LEU A 4 -5.44 -4.07 -12.18
N THR A 5 -6.47 -4.70 -11.61
CA THR A 5 -6.66 -4.85 -10.18
C THR A 5 -5.35 -5.36 -9.59
N ALA A 6 -4.79 -4.61 -8.65
CA ALA A 6 -3.68 -5.09 -7.85
C ALA A 6 -3.96 -6.53 -7.42
N LEU A 7 -2.97 -7.42 -7.56
CA LEU A 7 -3.07 -8.78 -7.04
C LEU A 7 -3.14 -8.71 -5.51
N MET A 8 -4.37 -8.58 -4.99
CA MET A 8 -4.65 -8.57 -3.57
C MET A 8 -4.80 -9.99 -3.08
N TRP A 9 -3.73 -10.52 -2.48
CA TRP A 9 -3.79 -11.81 -1.78
C TRP A 9 -4.02 -11.56 -0.30
N ILE A 10 -5.06 -12.19 0.25
CA ILE A 10 -5.38 -12.15 1.67
C ILE A 10 -5.05 -13.51 2.28
N ARG A 11 -4.22 -13.53 3.31
CA ARG A 11 -3.84 -14.75 4.04
C ARG A 11 -4.08 -14.58 5.53
N LYS A 12 -4.84 -15.50 6.11
CA LYS A 12 -4.96 -15.63 7.56
C LYS A 12 -3.73 -16.36 8.10
N VAL A 13 -2.95 -15.70 8.94
CA VAL A 13 -1.76 -16.24 9.61
C VAL A 13 -2.12 -16.55 11.06
N ARG A 14 -1.74 -17.73 11.55
CA ARG A 14 -1.92 -18.12 12.95
C ARG A 14 -0.56 -18.42 13.56
N LYS A 15 -0.26 -17.81 14.70
CA LYS A 15 0.95 -18.09 15.48
C LYS A 15 0.66 -17.90 16.97
N GLU A 16 0.96 -18.92 17.78
CA GLU A 16 0.86 -18.85 19.25
C GLU A 16 -0.51 -18.38 19.78
N GLY A 17 -1.61 -18.78 19.12
CA GLY A 17 -2.96 -18.37 19.48
C GLY A 17 -3.42 -17.03 18.90
N TYR A 18 -2.49 -16.22 18.37
CA TYR A 18 -2.82 -14.99 17.66
C TYR A 18 -3.18 -15.25 16.21
N VAL A 19 -4.14 -14.47 15.72
CA VAL A 19 -4.60 -14.50 14.34
C VAL A 19 -4.31 -13.14 13.72
N TRP A 20 -3.62 -13.14 12.59
CA TRP A 20 -3.31 -11.95 11.81
C TRP A 20 -3.84 -12.09 10.39
N LEU A 21 -4.23 -10.97 9.78
CA LEU A 21 -4.60 -10.90 8.37
C LEU A 21 -3.47 -10.23 7.58
N GLY A 22 -2.74 -11.01 6.79
CA GLY A 22 -1.75 -10.47 5.86
C GLY A 22 -2.41 -10.15 4.52
N LYS A 23 -2.13 -8.95 3.99
CA LYS A 23 -2.58 -8.52 2.66
C LYS A 23 -1.36 -8.20 1.79
N VAL A 24 -1.40 -8.59 0.52
CA VAL A 24 -0.36 -8.20 -0.45
C VAL A 24 -0.90 -7.10 -1.35
N PHE A 25 -0.12 -6.04 -1.55
CA PHE A 25 -0.48 -4.88 -2.37
C PHE A 25 0.58 -4.60 -3.44
N TYR A 26 0.12 -4.31 -4.65
CA TYR A 26 0.96 -3.87 -5.76
C TYR A 26 0.38 -2.58 -6.31
N GLY A 27 1.04 -1.45 -6.00
CA GLY A 27 0.64 -0.12 -6.46
C GLY A 27 1.12 0.14 -7.89
N SER A 28 0.41 0.99 -8.63
CA SER A 28 0.82 1.35 -9.99
C SER A 28 2.16 2.08 -10.01
N PRO A 29 3.05 1.81 -10.98
CA PRO A 29 4.26 2.59 -11.20
C PRO A 29 3.95 3.97 -11.82
N TYR A 30 2.76 4.15 -12.39
CA TYR A 30 2.38 5.36 -13.09
C TYR A 30 1.77 6.41 -12.17
N ALA A 31 2.17 7.66 -12.35
CA ALA A 31 1.74 8.77 -11.50
C ALA A 31 0.22 9.03 -11.58
N HIS A 32 -0.39 8.82 -12.74
CA HIS A 32 -1.82 9.08 -12.97
C HIS A 32 -2.74 8.05 -12.30
N ASP A 33 -2.22 6.86 -11.99
CA ASP A 33 -2.96 5.78 -11.32
C ASP A 33 -2.73 5.75 -9.80
N LYS A 34 -1.93 6.69 -9.25
CA LYS A 34 -1.58 6.67 -7.84
C LYS A 34 -2.79 6.90 -6.94
N ASP A 35 -3.70 7.77 -7.35
CA ASP A 35 -4.91 8.04 -6.56
C ASP A 35 -5.79 6.79 -6.47
N GLU A 36 -5.92 6.02 -7.55
CA GLU A 36 -6.61 4.72 -7.53
C GLU A 36 -5.88 3.72 -6.63
N SER A 37 -4.55 3.68 -6.70
CA SER A 37 -3.71 2.83 -5.84
C SER A 37 -3.90 3.14 -4.36
N TRP A 38 -3.98 4.42 -3.99
CA TRP A 38 -4.20 4.86 -2.60
C TRP A 38 -5.62 4.61 -2.14
N ASN A 39 -6.62 4.79 -3.00
CA ASN A 39 -8.01 4.45 -2.67
C ASN A 39 -8.18 2.95 -2.43
N LEU A 40 -7.51 2.11 -3.22
CA LEU A 40 -7.47 0.67 -2.99
C LEU A 40 -6.80 0.34 -1.65
N LEU A 41 -5.65 0.98 -1.34
CA LEU A 41 -4.94 0.79 -0.08
C LEU A 41 -5.83 1.13 1.13
N ARG A 42 -6.53 2.27 1.08
CA ARG A 42 -7.51 2.68 2.13
C ARG A 42 -8.66 1.70 2.28
N SER A 43 -9.15 1.14 1.17
CA SER A 43 -10.23 0.15 1.22
C SER A 43 -9.83 -1.11 2.00
N LEU A 44 -8.53 -1.41 2.12
CA LEU A 44 -8.04 -2.57 2.86
C LEU A 44 -8.38 -2.50 4.35
N LYS A 45 -8.58 -1.32 4.93
CA LYS A 45 -8.97 -1.16 6.33
C LYS A 45 -10.37 -1.71 6.62
N GLN A 46 -11.29 -1.61 5.64
CA GLN A 46 -12.70 -1.91 5.86
C GLN A 46 -12.90 -3.36 6.33
N ASN A 47 -13.72 -3.53 7.37
CA ASN A 47 -14.20 -4.81 7.91
C ASN A 47 -13.13 -5.76 8.50
N ASN A 48 -12.05 -5.24 9.08
CA ASN A 48 -11.07 -6.09 9.79
C ASN A 48 -11.18 -5.91 11.32
N ASP A 49 -11.92 -6.80 11.99
CA ASP A 49 -11.94 -6.91 13.47
C ASP A 49 -10.70 -7.64 14.03
N ILE A 50 -9.73 -7.97 13.17
CA ILE A 50 -8.55 -8.77 13.46
C ILE A 50 -7.31 -7.94 13.11
N PRO A 51 -6.22 -7.97 13.91
CA PRO A 51 -4.96 -7.33 13.56
C PRO A 51 -4.50 -7.73 12.16
N TRP A 52 -4.07 -6.75 11.37
CA TRP A 52 -3.72 -6.96 9.97
C TRP A 52 -2.47 -6.17 9.58
N PHE A 53 -1.82 -6.60 8.51
CA PHE A 53 -0.70 -5.88 7.92
C PHE A 53 -0.76 -6.00 6.40
N VAL A 54 -0.16 -5.04 5.71
CA VAL A 54 0.01 -5.05 4.26
C VAL A 54 1.49 -5.07 3.91
N SER A 55 1.83 -5.78 2.84
CA SER A 55 3.19 -5.87 2.30
C SER A 55 3.13 -5.89 0.78
N GLY A 56 4.23 -5.57 0.11
CA GLY A 56 4.33 -5.63 -1.34
C GLY A 56 5.08 -4.44 -1.92
N ASP A 57 4.82 -4.12 -3.18
CA ASP A 57 5.46 -3.03 -3.90
C ASP A 57 4.50 -1.87 -4.09
N PHE A 58 4.72 -0.79 -3.34
CA PHE A 58 3.88 0.41 -3.40
C PHE A 58 4.26 1.31 -4.58
N ASN A 59 5.39 1.07 -5.25
CA ASN A 59 5.96 1.92 -6.29
C ASN A 59 6.10 3.40 -5.85
N GLU A 60 6.31 3.65 -4.56
CA GLU A 60 6.47 4.99 -3.99
C GLU A 60 7.34 4.92 -2.73
N VAL A 61 8.03 6.02 -2.43
CA VAL A 61 8.83 6.17 -1.21
C VAL A 61 8.12 7.09 -0.22
N MET A 62 8.25 6.81 1.07
CA MET A 62 7.74 7.69 2.13
C MET A 62 8.66 8.89 2.34
N TYR A 63 9.96 8.72 2.11
CA TYR A 63 10.96 9.76 2.35
C TYR A 63 12.04 9.79 1.28
N GLY A 64 12.56 10.98 0.99
CA GLY A 64 13.57 11.17 -0.03
C GLY A 64 14.85 10.35 0.19
N PHE A 65 15.22 10.09 1.46
CA PHE A 65 16.42 9.32 1.81
C PHE A 65 16.32 7.82 1.47
N GLU A 66 15.12 7.28 1.25
CA GLU A 66 14.93 5.88 0.84
C GLU A 66 15.38 5.67 -0.62
N LYS A 67 15.33 6.73 -1.42
CA LYS A 67 15.73 6.70 -2.83
C LYS A 67 17.24 6.90 -2.96
N LYS A 68 17.89 5.98 -3.68
CA LYS A 68 19.31 6.09 -4.06
C LYS A 68 19.42 6.42 -5.54
N GLY A 69 20.06 7.56 -5.85
CA GLY A 69 20.29 8.02 -7.23
C GLY A 69 19.04 8.48 -7.99
N GLY A 70 19.24 8.92 -9.23
CA GLY A 70 18.19 9.51 -10.07
C GLY A 70 17.67 10.85 -9.53
N LEU A 71 16.56 11.31 -10.10
CA LEU A 71 15.93 12.57 -9.66
C LEU A 71 15.25 12.39 -8.29
N PRO A 72 15.31 13.38 -7.40
CA PRO A 72 14.54 13.39 -6.17
C PRO A 72 13.05 13.16 -6.42
N ARG A 73 12.38 12.45 -5.51
CA ARG A 73 10.93 12.29 -5.58
C ARG A 73 10.26 13.59 -5.13
N GLU A 74 9.18 13.96 -5.81
CA GLU A 74 8.36 15.12 -5.46
C GLU A 74 7.77 14.95 -4.05
N GLU A 75 7.99 15.91 -3.15
CA GLU A 75 7.54 15.83 -1.75
C GLU A 75 6.04 15.59 -1.65
N ARG A 76 5.24 16.27 -2.47
CA ARG A 76 3.77 16.11 -2.53
C ARG A 76 3.34 14.66 -2.77
N ARG A 77 4.11 13.89 -3.55
CA ARG A 77 3.79 12.47 -3.82
C ARG A 77 4.12 11.59 -2.61
N MET A 78 5.23 11.87 -1.94
CA MET A 78 5.61 11.17 -0.72
C MET A 78 4.62 11.48 0.41
N GLU A 79 4.19 12.74 0.52
CA GLU A 79 3.15 13.17 1.46
C GLU A 79 1.81 12.48 1.19
N ALA A 80 1.37 12.42 -0.07
CA ALA A 80 0.16 11.69 -0.44
C ALA A 80 0.25 10.20 -0.06
N PHE A 81 1.41 9.58 -0.22
CA PHE A 81 1.61 8.18 0.19
C PHE A 81 1.58 8.01 1.71
N ARG A 82 2.25 8.88 2.47
CA ARG A 82 2.21 8.87 3.94
C ARG A 82 0.77 9.06 4.45
N SER A 83 0.03 10.00 3.89
CA SER A 83 -1.39 10.22 4.22
C SER A 83 -2.24 8.96 3.93
N ALA A 84 -2.04 8.29 2.80
CA ALA A 84 -2.76 7.05 2.50
C ALA A 84 -2.46 5.92 3.50
N LEU A 85 -1.23 5.86 4.04
CA LEU A 85 -0.86 4.90 5.09
C LEU A 85 -1.46 5.25 6.46
N GLU A 86 -1.56 6.54 6.79
CA GLU A 86 -2.20 7.02 8.02
C GLU A 86 -3.72 6.76 8.03
N ASP A 87 -4.35 6.78 6.86
CA ASP A 87 -5.78 6.48 6.71
C ASP A 87 -6.11 4.99 6.97
N CYS A 88 -5.12 4.10 6.84
CA CYS A 88 -5.27 2.64 7.01
C CYS A 88 -5.42 2.21 8.49
#